data_AF-A0A963N803-F1
#
_entry.id   AF-A0A963N803-F1
#
_cell.length_a   1.000
_cell.length_b   1.000
_cell.length_c   1.000
_cell.angle_alpha   90.00
_cell.angle_beta   90.00
_cell.angle_gamma   90.00
#
_symmetry.space_group_name_H-M   'P 1'
#
loop_
_entity.id
_entity.type
_entity.pdbx_description
1 polymer ?
#
loop_
_entity_poly.entity_id
_entity_poly.type
_entity_poly.pdbx_seq_one_letter_code
_entity_poly.pdbx_strand_id
1 'polypeptide(L)'
;PITWITSLIGSLALIGTPFFAGFYSKDSIIEAVALSHIPGSGFAYFAVMASVFVTALYSFRMYFLVFHGEERFGKAAAHGHHPVAHAKAGAHGDEGAHHDDDDAHGGEEHHGLAPGQKPHETPWVVTFPLIMLAIPSAIIGYATIEPMLFGDFFKGAIFVDAEAHPVMEELAHHFHGAFAMATHAVTTAVFWLALAGVVAAWYLYMKRPDLPVAIKARFAGLYTLLDNKYYFDRFNEVVFAGGARLLGRGFWKGGDAGVIDGMIVNGAVRLVSWFATLARFFQTGHIYHYAFTMIIGVFVLMTLWVTRA
;
A
#
# COMPACT_ATOMS: atom_id res chain seq x y z
N PRO A 1 -31.27 8.53 -1.09
CA PRO A 1 -30.21 8.22 -0.10
C PRO A 1 -29.16 9.35 -0.06
N ILE A 2 -28.71 9.77 1.12
CA ILE A 2 -27.64 10.77 1.30
C ILE A 2 -26.33 10.24 0.72
N THR A 3 -25.98 8.99 1.04
CA THR A 3 -24.75 8.33 0.57
C THR A 3 -24.68 8.25 -0.97
N TRP A 4 -25.84 8.16 -1.63
CA TRP A 4 -25.95 8.18 -3.10
C TRP A 4 -25.62 9.57 -3.69
N ILE A 5 -26.14 10.65 -3.07
CA ILE A 5 -25.89 12.03 -3.54
C ILE A 5 -24.44 12.43 -3.27
N THR A 6 -23.90 12.15 -2.09
CA THR A 6 -22.51 12.50 -1.76
C THR A 6 -21.50 11.74 -2.63
N SER A 7 -21.75 10.46 -2.92
CA SER A 7 -20.96 9.67 -3.87
C SER A 7 -21.04 10.24 -5.30
N LEU A 8 -22.22 10.68 -5.75
CA LEU A 8 -22.39 11.33 -7.05
C LEU A 8 -21.61 12.65 -7.13
N ILE A 9 -21.72 13.52 -6.12
CA ILE A 9 -20.99 14.80 -6.06
C ILE A 9 -19.47 14.56 -6.10
N GLY A 10 -18.97 13.63 -5.30
CA GLY A 10 -17.55 13.26 -5.30
C GLY A 10 -17.09 12.71 -6.66
N SER A 11 -17.93 11.90 -7.32
CA SER A 11 -17.64 11.36 -8.66
C SER A 11 -17.64 12.45 -9.73
N LEU A 12 -18.61 13.36 -9.72
CA LEU A 12 -18.71 14.49 -10.66
C LEU A 12 -17.52 15.44 -10.52
N ALA A 13 -17.11 15.73 -9.28
CA ALA A 13 -15.90 16.51 -9.01
C ALA A 13 -14.64 15.78 -9.52
N LEU A 14 -14.47 14.49 -9.19
CA LEU A 14 -13.29 13.71 -9.58
C LEU A 14 -13.10 13.61 -11.11
N ILE A 15 -14.19 13.48 -11.88
CA ILE A 15 -14.06 13.37 -13.34
C ILE A 15 -13.72 14.69 -14.03
N GLY A 16 -13.95 15.84 -13.38
CA GLY A 16 -13.79 17.17 -13.97
C GLY A 16 -15.07 17.73 -14.58
N THR A 17 -16.23 17.49 -13.94
CA THR A 17 -17.50 18.08 -14.40
C THR A 17 -17.46 19.61 -14.23
N PRO A 18 -17.85 20.41 -15.24
CA PRO A 18 -17.85 21.87 -15.14
C PRO A 18 -18.56 22.37 -13.87
N PHE A 19 -18.07 23.48 -13.32
CA PHE A 19 -18.46 24.08 -12.03
C PHE A 19 -18.05 23.32 -10.76
N PHE A 20 -17.62 22.04 -10.81
CA PHE A 20 -17.11 21.34 -9.63
C PHE A 20 -15.61 21.60 -9.41
N ALA A 21 -15.12 21.41 -8.17
CA ALA A 21 -13.75 21.76 -7.82
C ALA A 21 -12.67 21.04 -8.65
N GLY A 22 -12.91 19.78 -9.03
CA GLY A 22 -11.97 18.99 -9.82
C GLY A 22 -11.95 19.30 -11.33
N PHE A 23 -12.90 20.11 -11.85
CA PHE A 23 -12.77 20.70 -13.18
C PHE A 23 -11.65 21.75 -13.16
N TYR A 24 -11.76 22.72 -12.24
CA TYR A 24 -10.80 23.80 -12.09
C TYR A 24 -9.36 23.31 -11.87
N SER A 25 -9.15 22.30 -11.03
CA SER A 25 -7.80 21.78 -10.81
C SER A 25 -7.27 20.89 -11.94
N LYS A 26 -8.13 20.18 -12.69
CA LYS A 26 -7.70 19.25 -13.73
C LYS A 26 -7.52 19.92 -15.09
N ASP A 27 -8.48 20.73 -15.52
CA ASP A 27 -8.43 21.35 -16.85
C ASP A 27 -7.29 22.36 -16.94
N SER A 28 -6.98 23.12 -15.88
CA SER A 28 -5.79 23.99 -15.85
C SER A 28 -4.47 23.22 -15.98
N ILE A 29 -4.38 21.98 -15.48
CA ILE A 29 -3.20 21.12 -15.71
C ILE A 29 -3.16 20.65 -17.18
N ILE A 30 -4.30 20.30 -17.77
CA ILE A 30 -4.39 19.90 -19.18
C ILE A 30 -3.99 21.06 -20.10
N GLU A 31 -4.47 22.27 -19.82
CA GLU A 31 -4.14 23.49 -20.57
C GLU A 31 -2.65 23.86 -20.40
N ALA A 32 -2.11 23.84 -19.18
CA ALA A 32 -0.69 24.08 -18.94
C ALA A 32 0.22 23.06 -19.65
N VAL A 33 -0.16 21.77 -19.67
CA VAL A 33 0.59 20.74 -20.40
C VAL A 33 0.46 20.91 -21.92
N ALA A 34 -0.68 21.40 -22.43
CA ALA A 34 -0.87 21.72 -23.85
C ALA A 34 0.01 22.88 -24.33
N LEU A 35 0.22 23.89 -23.48
CA LEU A 35 1.11 25.03 -23.74
C LEU A 35 2.59 24.72 -23.47
N SER A 36 2.92 23.57 -22.87
CA SER A 36 4.30 23.25 -22.50
C SER A 36 5.19 22.92 -23.71
N HIS A 37 6.31 23.62 -23.82
CA HIS A 37 7.34 23.41 -24.85
C HIS A 37 8.46 22.42 -24.43
N ILE A 38 8.37 21.83 -23.24
CA ILE A 38 9.39 20.92 -22.71
C ILE A 38 9.40 19.61 -23.52
N PRO A 39 10.58 19.03 -23.85
CA PRO A 39 10.65 17.73 -24.51
C PRO A 39 9.84 16.64 -23.78
N GLY A 40 8.86 16.06 -24.49
CA GLY A 40 7.93 15.07 -23.94
C GLY A 40 6.55 15.62 -23.54
N SER A 41 6.32 16.94 -23.60
CA SER A 41 5.02 17.55 -23.29
C SER A 41 3.86 16.95 -24.10
N GLY A 42 4.05 16.68 -25.40
CA GLY A 42 3.03 16.04 -26.25
C GLY A 42 2.64 14.62 -25.79
N PHE A 43 3.57 13.85 -25.22
CA PHE A 43 3.24 12.55 -24.62
C PHE A 43 2.51 12.73 -23.29
N ALA A 44 2.93 13.68 -22.46
CA ALA A 44 2.24 14.02 -21.22
C ALA A 44 0.80 14.49 -21.49
N TYR A 45 0.59 15.35 -22.49
CA TYR A 45 -0.73 15.82 -22.93
C TYR A 45 -1.62 14.65 -23.34
N PHE A 46 -1.13 13.76 -24.21
CA PHE A 46 -1.86 12.54 -24.59
C PHE A 46 -2.20 11.66 -23.38
N ALA A 47 -1.24 11.44 -22.47
CA ALA A 47 -1.44 10.60 -21.29
C ALA A 47 -2.50 11.19 -20.33
N VAL A 48 -2.46 12.50 -20.08
CA VAL A 48 -3.45 13.18 -19.23
C VAL A 48 -4.83 13.16 -19.92
N MET A 49 -4.92 13.47 -21.22
CA MET A 49 -6.18 13.41 -21.98
C MET A 49 -6.80 11.99 -21.98
N ALA A 50 -5.99 10.96 -22.18
CA ALA A 50 -6.44 9.57 -22.06
C ALA A 50 -6.90 9.22 -20.63
N SER A 51 -6.22 9.77 -19.61
CA SER A 51 -6.59 9.57 -18.21
C SER A 51 -7.97 10.15 -17.87
N VAL A 52 -8.44 11.21 -18.54
CA VAL A 52 -9.77 11.79 -18.34
C VAL A 52 -10.86 10.77 -18.66
N PHE A 53 -10.78 10.14 -19.84
CA PHE A 53 -11.71 9.08 -20.25
C PHE A 53 -11.67 7.89 -19.29
N VAL A 54 -10.46 7.41 -18.94
CA VAL A 54 -10.29 6.26 -18.03
C VAL A 54 -10.84 6.57 -16.62
N THR A 55 -10.62 7.79 -16.13
CA THR A 55 -11.13 8.26 -14.83
C THR A 55 -12.65 8.29 -14.79
N ALA A 56 -13.28 8.85 -15.82
CA ALA A 56 -14.72 8.83 -15.96
C ALA A 56 -15.28 7.40 -16.04
N LEU A 57 -14.63 6.54 -16.85
CA LEU A 57 -15.03 5.15 -17.03
C LEU A 57 -15.01 4.35 -15.71
N TYR A 58 -13.91 4.37 -14.94
CA TYR A 58 -13.86 3.59 -13.70
C TYR A 58 -14.72 4.19 -12.57
N SER A 59 -14.81 5.52 -12.48
CA SER A 59 -15.60 6.20 -11.44
C SER A 59 -17.09 5.92 -11.62
N PHE A 60 -17.60 6.11 -12.84
CA PHE A 60 -19.01 5.84 -13.14
C PHE A 60 -19.32 4.35 -13.24
N ARG A 61 -18.37 3.49 -13.62
CA ARG A 61 -18.53 2.03 -13.45
C ARG A 61 -18.84 1.67 -12.00
N MET A 62 -18.07 2.21 -11.06
CA MET A 62 -18.27 1.96 -9.62
C MET A 62 -19.62 2.50 -9.16
N TYR A 63 -19.93 3.77 -9.47
CA TYR A 63 -21.21 4.39 -9.13
C TYR A 63 -22.44 3.64 -9.69
N PHE A 64 -22.40 3.22 -10.96
CA PHE A 64 -23.48 2.44 -11.57
C PHE A 64 -23.60 1.05 -10.97
N LEU A 65 -22.50 0.31 -10.80
CA LEU A 65 -22.55 -1.04 -10.23
C LEU A 65 -22.99 -1.08 -8.76
N VAL A 66 -22.70 -0.03 -7.98
CA VAL A 66 -23.09 0.05 -6.55
C VAL A 66 -24.53 0.50 -6.38
N PHE A 67 -25.03 1.45 -7.18
CA PHE A 67 -26.32 2.12 -6.92
C PHE A 67 -27.41 1.90 -7.97
N HIS A 68 -27.08 1.44 -9.18
CA HIS A 68 -28.03 1.31 -10.30
C HIS A 68 -28.03 -0.09 -10.94
N GLY A 69 -27.08 -0.95 -10.58
CA GLY A 69 -27.03 -2.36 -10.99
C GLY A 69 -28.04 -3.23 -10.26
N GLU A 70 -28.12 -4.50 -10.64
CA GLU A 70 -28.97 -5.47 -9.95
C GLU A 70 -28.57 -5.66 -8.48
N GLU A 71 -29.57 -5.77 -7.61
CA GLU A 71 -29.36 -6.08 -6.19
C GLU A 71 -28.62 -7.42 -6.03
N ARG A 72 -27.52 -7.41 -5.27
CA ARG A 72 -26.66 -8.59 -5.02
C ARG A 72 -26.76 -9.09 -3.58
N PHE A 73 -27.30 -8.28 -2.67
CA PHE A 73 -27.59 -8.64 -1.28
C PHE A 73 -28.80 -9.56 -1.17
N GLY A 74 -28.84 -10.39 -0.12
CA GLY A 74 -29.94 -11.34 0.12
C GLY A 74 -30.08 -12.51 -0.85
N LYS A 75 -29.26 -12.59 -1.92
CA LYS A 75 -29.13 -13.77 -2.77
C LYS A 75 -28.19 -14.76 -2.09
N ALA A 76 -28.61 -16.03 -1.94
CA ALA A 76 -27.74 -17.08 -1.40
C ALA A 76 -26.44 -17.17 -2.22
N ALA A 77 -25.30 -17.32 -1.53
CA ALA A 77 -23.98 -17.22 -2.14
C ALA A 77 -23.68 -18.40 -3.08
N ALA A 78 -24.13 -18.31 -4.33
CA ALA A 78 -23.67 -19.15 -5.44
C ALA A 78 -22.26 -18.74 -5.89
N HIS A 79 -21.33 -18.60 -4.94
CA HIS A 79 -19.93 -18.37 -5.21
C HIS A 79 -19.19 -19.71 -5.30
N GLY A 80 -19.02 -20.17 -6.54
CA GLY A 80 -18.16 -21.30 -6.83
C GLY A 80 -16.75 -21.08 -6.29
N HIS A 81 -16.18 -22.11 -5.66
CA HIS A 81 -14.85 -22.07 -5.06
C HIS A 81 -13.78 -21.64 -6.06
N HIS A 82 -13.18 -20.48 -5.83
CA HIS A 82 -11.80 -20.24 -6.24
C HIS A 82 -10.89 -20.78 -5.13
N PRO A 83 -10.14 -21.88 -5.33
CA PRO A 83 -9.22 -22.38 -4.33
C PRO A 83 -7.97 -21.49 -4.28
N VAL A 84 -8.01 -20.44 -3.47
CA VAL A 84 -6.78 -19.76 -3.02
C VAL A 84 -6.13 -20.69 -1.99
N ALA A 85 -5.17 -21.48 -2.45
CA ALA A 85 -4.47 -22.47 -1.64
C ALA A 85 -3.54 -21.80 -0.61
N HIS A 86 -4.10 -21.40 0.53
CA HIS A 86 -3.31 -21.07 1.72
C HIS A 86 -2.75 -22.36 2.33
N ALA A 87 -1.48 -22.64 2.05
CA ALA A 87 -0.77 -23.80 2.58
C ALA A 87 -0.62 -23.71 4.11
N LYS A 88 -1.06 -24.75 4.84
CA LYS A 88 -0.85 -24.91 6.28
C LYS A 88 0.56 -25.44 6.59
N ALA A 89 1.19 -24.83 7.60
CA ALA A 89 2.17 -25.38 8.53
C ALA A 89 2.17 -24.42 9.76
N GLY A 90 2.06 -24.80 11.04
CA GLY A 90 2.36 -26.07 11.71
C GLY A 90 3.85 -26.10 12.10
N ALA A 91 4.27 -26.19 13.37
CA ALA A 91 3.60 -26.12 14.69
C ALA A 91 4.66 -25.75 15.77
N HIS A 92 4.31 -25.82 17.07
CA HIS A 92 5.14 -25.56 18.27
C HIS A 92 5.44 -24.08 18.59
N GLY A 93 5.41 -23.61 19.85
CA GLY A 93 5.04 -24.26 21.12
C GLY A 93 5.57 -23.46 22.33
N ASP A 94 4.76 -23.41 23.41
CA ASP A 94 5.10 -22.96 24.78
C ASP A 94 5.40 -21.44 24.95
N GLU A 95 4.93 -20.69 25.96
CA GLU A 95 3.87 -20.83 27.00
C GLU A 95 3.52 -19.38 27.48
N GLY A 96 2.65 -19.17 28.50
CA GLY A 96 2.55 -17.90 29.23
C GLY A 96 1.16 -17.41 29.69
N ALA A 97 0.38 -18.26 30.38
CA ALA A 97 -0.81 -17.95 31.23
C ALA A 97 -1.62 -16.62 31.06
N HIS A 98 -2.94 -16.72 30.82
CA HIS A 98 -3.98 -16.47 31.84
C HIS A 98 -5.44 -16.50 31.31
N HIS A 99 -6.32 -17.17 32.08
CA HIS A 99 -7.80 -17.10 32.13
C HIS A 99 -8.68 -17.60 30.97
N ASP A 100 -9.11 -18.86 31.16
CA ASP A 100 -10.49 -19.35 31.25
C ASP A 100 -11.45 -19.26 30.05
N ASP A 101 -12.05 -20.43 29.75
CA ASP A 101 -13.00 -20.74 28.68
C ASP A 101 -14.35 -20.00 28.84
N ASP A 102 -15.14 -19.73 27.79
CA ASP A 102 -15.99 -20.76 27.18
C ASP A 102 -16.50 -20.41 25.76
N ASP A 103 -16.83 -21.48 25.02
CA ASP A 103 -17.75 -21.60 23.89
C ASP A 103 -17.45 -20.92 22.54
N ALA A 104 -16.83 -21.75 21.70
CA ALA A 104 -16.75 -21.63 20.26
C ALA A 104 -18.11 -21.50 19.55
N HIS A 105 -18.25 -20.42 18.78
CA HIS A 105 -18.89 -20.51 17.46
C HIS A 105 -18.02 -19.79 16.42
N GLY A 106 -17.36 -20.59 15.58
CA GLY A 106 -16.79 -20.12 14.32
C GLY A 106 -17.91 -19.77 13.33
N GLY A 107 -18.54 -18.62 13.53
CA GLY A 107 -19.43 -18.04 12.54
C GLY A 107 -18.62 -17.55 11.35
N GLU A 108 -18.98 -17.98 10.14
CA GLU A 108 -18.53 -17.29 8.94
C GLU A 108 -19.03 -15.84 9.04
N GLU A 109 -18.12 -14.87 9.08
CA GLU A 109 -18.50 -13.45 9.12
C GLU A 109 -19.15 -13.06 7.78
N HIS A 110 -20.46 -13.27 7.71
CA HIS A 110 -21.30 -12.81 6.62
C HIS A 110 -21.36 -11.28 6.65
N HIS A 111 -20.36 -10.61 6.07
CA HIS A 111 -20.34 -9.17 5.81
C HIS A 111 -21.35 -8.72 4.73
N GLY A 112 -22.49 -9.41 4.62
CA GLY A 112 -23.56 -9.16 3.67
C GLY A 112 -24.92 -9.27 4.36
N LEU A 113 -25.85 -8.42 3.94
CA LEU A 113 -27.23 -8.43 4.43
C LEU A 113 -27.87 -9.81 4.18
N ALA A 114 -28.46 -10.37 5.24
CA ALA A 114 -29.17 -11.65 5.17
C ALA A 114 -30.40 -11.55 4.23
N PRO A 115 -30.90 -12.67 3.68
CA PRO A 115 -32.08 -12.68 2.83
C PRO A 115 -33.27 -11.93 3.48
N GLY A 116 -33.74 -10.88 2.82
CA GLY A 116 -34.83 -10.01 3.30
C GLY A 116 -34.42 -8.76 4.09
N GLN A 117 -33.15 -8.61 4.47
CA GLN A 117 -32.64 -7.36 5.05
C GLN A 117 -32.38 -6.30 3.97
N LYS A 118 -32.75 -5.05 4.25
CA LYS A 118 -32.54 -3.89 3.35
C LYS A 118 -31.34 -3.06 3.79
N PRO A 119 -30.56 -2.48 2.86
CA PRO A 119 -29.53 -1.51 3.21
C PRO A 119 -30.12 -0.32 3.98
N HIS A 120 -29.46 0.08 5.07
CA HIS A 120 -29.77 1.30 5.81
C HIS A 120 -28.69 2.36 5.56
N GLU A 121 -29.03 3.63 5.78
CA GLU A 121 -28.04 4.71 5.76
C GLU A 121 -27.06 4.62 6.92
N THR A 122 -25.91 5.26 6.77
CA THR A 122 -24.90 5.35 7.82
C THR A 122 -25.37 6.30 8.95
N PRO A 123 -24.92 6.10 10.20
CA PRO A 123 -25.29 6.97 11.32
C PRO A 123 -24.76 8.40 11.13
N TRP A 124 -25.34 9.36 11.89
CA TRP A 124 -25.04 10.79 11.76
C TRP A 124 -23.53 11.13 11.85
N VAL A 125 -22.79 10.37 12.66
CA VAL A 125 -21.33 10.50 12.83
C VAL A 125 -20.56 10.31 11.50
N VAL A 126 -21.13 9.60 10.53
CA VAL A 126 -20.55 9.35 9.21
C VAL A 126 -21.17 10.25 8.14
N THR A 127 -22.49 10.44 8.14
CA THR A 127 -23.16 11.27 7.12
C THR A 127 -22.81 12.74 7.24
N PHE A 128 -22.61 13.29 8.45
CA PHE A 128 -22.24 14.68 8.63
C PHE A 128 -20.86 15.02 8.00
N PRO A 129 -19.76 14.28 8.28
CA PRO A 129 -18.49 14.47 7.56
C PRO A 129 -18.61 14.32 6.03
N LEU A 130 -19.38 13.35 5.54
CA LEU A 130 -19.57 13.16 4.09
C LEU A 130 -20.24 14.38 3.43
N ILE A 131 -21.23 14.99 4.07
CA ILE A 131 -21.88 16.21 3.58
C ILE A 131 -20.91 17.40 3.67
N MET A 132 -20.19 17.55 4.79
CA MET A 132 -19.21 18.62 4.99
C MET A 132 -18.04 18.57 4.01
N LEU A 133 -17.67 17.38 3.50
CA LEU A 133 -16.65 17.22 2.44
C LEU A 133 -17.23 17.42 1.03
N ALA A 134 -18.49 17.05 0.79
CA ALA A 134 -19.13 17.22 -0.51
C ALA A 134 -19.31 18.72 -0.90
N ILE A 135 -19.57 19.59 0.07
CA ILE A 135 -19.74 21.04 -0.15
C ILE A 135 -18.48 21.70 -0.76
N PRO A 136 -17.28 21.61 -0.16
CA PRO A 136 -16.07 22.16 -0.76
C PRO A 136 -15.71 21.43 -2.06
N SER A 137 -15.95 20.12 -2.20
CA SER A 137 -15.74 19.42 -3.49
C SER A 137 -16.60 19.96 -4.63
N ALA A 138 -17.76 20.56 -4.33
CA ALA A 138 -18.56 21.29 -5.32
C ALA A 138 -18.03 22.72 -5.56
N ILE A 139 -17.72 23.48 -4.52
CA ILE A 139 -17.59 24.96 -4.62
C ILE A 139 -16.13 25.45 -4.62
N ILE A 140 -15.20 24.78 -3.95
CA ILE A 140 -13.90 25.39 -3.58
C ILE A 140 -13.06 25.77 -4.80
N GLY A 141 -13.04 24.95 -5.85
CA GLY A 141 -12.25 25.25 -7.06
C GLY A 141 -12.69 26.53 -7.75
N TYR A 142 -13.99 26.82 -7.82
CA TYR A 142 -14.48 28.10 -8.37
C TYR A 142 -13.97 29.30 -7.56
N ALA A 143 -13.95 29.17 -6.22
CA ALA A 143 -13.53 30.23 -5.32
C ALA A 143 -12.01 30.42 -5.24
N THR A 144 -11.21 29.37 -5.47
CA THR A 144 -9.75 29.40 -5.25
C THR A 144 -8.89 29.35 -6.50
N ILE A 145 -9.43 29.03 -7.68
CA ILE A 145 -8.63 28.86 -8.91
C ILE A 145 -7.75 30.08 -9.23
N GLU A 146 -8.32 31.28 -9.20
CA GLU A 146 -7.63 32.52 -9.53
C GLU A 146 -6.54 32.91 -8.51
N PRO A 147 -6.81 33.00 -7.18
CA PRO A 147 -5.76 33.29 -6.20
C PRO A 147 -4.71 32.17 -6.07
N MET A 148 -5.03 30.93 -6.47
CA MET A 148 -4.10 29.80 -6.43
C MET A 148 -3.17 29.73 -7.65
N LEU A 149 -3.64 30.07 -8.85
CA LEU A 149 -2.82 30.07 -10.07
C LEU A 149 -2.04 31.37 -10.29
N PHE A 150 -2.68 32.53 -10.03
CA PHE A 150 -2.15 33.84 -10.40
C PHE A 150 -1.97 34.79 -9.21
N GLY A 151 -2.41 34.38 -8.02
CA GLY A 151 -2.23 35.14 -6.78
C GLY A 151 -0.98 34.74 -5.99
N ASP A 152 -0.82 35.38 -4.83
CA ASP A 152 0.33 35.19 -3.94
C ASP A 152 0.31 33.86 -3.14
N PHE A 153 -0.62 32.94 -3.40
CA PHE A 153 -0.84 31.74 -2.57
C PHE A 153 0.38 30.81 -2.47
N PHE A 154 1.15 30.65 -3.56
CA PHE A 154 2.39 29.87 -3.60
C PHE A 154 3.68 30.71 -3.56
N LYS A 155 3.56 32.02 -3.29
CA LYS A 155 4.70 32.96 -3.32
C LYS A 155 5.78 32.54 -2.32
N GLY A 156 6.97 32.24 -2.83
CA GLY A 156 8.11 31.79 -2.02
C GLY A 156 8.08 30.31 -1.61
N ALA A 157 7.01 29.57 -1.91
CA ALA A 157 6.95 28.11 -1.73
C ALA A 157 7.35 27.35 -3.01
N ILE A 158 7.06 27.92 -4.18
CA ILE A 158 7.41 27.37 -5.49
C ILE A 158 8.24 28.41 -6.24
N PHE A 159 9.39 27.99 -6.78
CA PHE A 159 10.16 28.76 -7.75
C PHE A 159 9.83 28.25 -9.16
N VAL A 160 9.42 29.16 -10.04
CA VAL A 160 9.18 28.88 -11.47
C VAL A 160 10.11 29.78 -12.27
N ASP A 161 10.97 29.18 -13.08
CA ASP A 161 11.80 29.89 -14.03
C ASP A 161 10.93 30.30 -15.23
N ALA A 162 10.48 31.56 -15.24
CA ALA A 162 9.61 32.09 -16.28
C ALA A 162 10.33 32.26 -17.64
N GLU A 163 11.65 32.45 -17.65
CA GLU A 163 12.43 32.56 -18.90
C GLU A 163 12.58 31.18 -19.57
N ALA A 164 12.81 30.13 -18.78
CA ALA A 164 12.87 28.76 -19.30
C ALA A 164 11.48 28.15 -19.58
N HIS A 165 10.46 28.53 -18.80
CA HIS A 165 9.14 27.89 -18.79
C HIS A 165 7.97 28.91 -18.72
N PRO A 166 7.67 29.66 -19.80
CA PRO A 166 6.66 30.73 -19.83
C PRO A 166 5.18 30.27 -19.76
N VAL A 167 4.94 28.97 -19.55
CA VAL A 167 3.61 28.33 -19.60
C VAL A 167 2.55 29.04 -18.74
N MET A 168 2.92 29.53 -17.55
CA MET A 168 1.99 30.21 -16.66
C MET A 168 1.62 31.63 -17.13
N GLU A 169 2.49 32.30 -17.88
CA GLU A 169 2.23 33.60 -18.49
C GLU A 169 1.28 33.45 -19.69
N GLU A 170 1.52 32.46 -20.55
CA GLU A 170 0.60 32.11 -21.65
C GLU A 170 -0.78 31.68 -21.13
N LEU A 171 -0.84 30.89 -20.05
CA LEU A 171 -2.09 30.49 -19.42
C LEU A 171 -2.85 31.71 -18.85
N ALA A 172 -2.15 32.71 -18.29
CA ALA A 172 -2.77 33.93 -17.78
C ALA A 172 -3.46 34.74 -18.90
N HIS A 173 -2.90 34.76 -20.11
CA HIS A 173 -3.53 35.41 -21.26
C HIS A 173 -4.79 34.69 -21.77
N HIS A 174 -4.88 33.37 -21.59
CA HIS A 174 -6.06 32.59 -21.97
C HIS A 174 -7.11 32.51 -20.86
N PHE A 175 -6.75 32.77 -19.60
CA PHE A 175 -7.66 32.68 -18.46
C PHE A 175 -8.56 33.93 -18.31
N HIS A 176 -9.84 33.79 -18.67
CA HIS A 176 -10.84 34.86 -18.59
C HIS A 176 -11.77 34.74 -17.37
N GLY A 177 -11.27 34.15 -16.27
CA GLY A 177 -12.01 33.94 -15.02
C GLY A 177 -12.76 32.60 -14.93
N ALA A 178 -13.06 32.18 -13.68
CA ALA A 178 -13.58 30.85 -13.36
C ALA A 178 -14.94 30.51 -14.03
N PHE A 179 -15.80 31.51 -14.26
CA PHE A 179 -17.07 31.30 -14.95
C PHE A 179 -16.90 31.14 -16.47
N ALA A 180 -16.01 31.92 -17.08
CA ALA A 180 -15.70 31.79 -18.51
C ALA A 180 -15.06 30.42 -18.81
N MET A 181 -14.13 29.98 -17.94
CA MET A 181 -13.51 28.66 -18.05
C MET A 181 -14.56 27.52 -18.03
N ALA A 182 -15.48 27.52 -17.05
CA ALA A 182 -16.50 26.47 -16.92
C ALA A 182 -17.56 26.48 -18.03
N THR A 183 -17.85 27.64 -18.63
CA THR A 183 -18.77 27.72 -19.78
C THR A 183 -18.08 27.30 -21.09
N HIS A 184 -16.80 27.64 -21.27
CA HIS A 184 -15.98 27.15 -22.38
C HIS A 184 -15.72 25.63 -22.34
N ALA A 185 -15.77 25.01 -21.16
CA ALA A 185 -15.57 23.57 -20.98
C ALA A 185 -16.40 22.69 -21.94
N VAL A 186 -17.64 23.08 -22.23
CA VAL A 186 -18.56 22.30 -23.10
C VAL A 186 -18.08 22.22 -24.55
N THR A 187 -17.22 23.16 -24.99
CA THR A 187 -16.58 23.13 -26.32
C THR A 187 -15.22 22.43 -26.33
N THR A 188 -14.65 22.05 -25.19
CA THR A 188 -13.34 21.36 -25.15
C THR A 188 -13.48 19.86 -25.37
N ALA A 189 -12.44 19.24 -25.92
CA ALA A 189 -12.37 17.78 -26.04
C ALA A 189 -12.38 17.06 -24.68
N VAL A 190 -11.94 17.74 -23.60
CA VAL A 190 -11.89 17.19 -22.24
C VAL A 190 -13.28 16.79 -21.75
N PHE A 191 -14.26 17.70 -21.89
CA PHE A 191 -15.65 17.45 -21.51
C PHE A 191 -16.25 16.26 -22.28
N TRP A 192 -16.04 16.22 -23.60
CA TRP A 192 -16.57 15.12 -24.43
C TRP A 192 -15.88 13.78 -24.16
N LEU A 193 -14.59 13.76 -23.80
CA LEU A 193 -13.89 12.54 -23.36
C LEU A 193 -14.39 12.06 -21.98
N ALA A 194 -14.61 12.97 -21.04
CA ALA A 194 -15.20 12.63 -19.74
C ALA A 194 -16.62 12.05 -19.93
N LEU A 195 -17.47 12.74 -20.70
CA LEU A 195 -18.83 12.29 -21.02
C LEU A 195 -18.81 10.93 -21.75
N ALA A 196 -17.90 10.73 -22.71
CA ALA A 196 -17.74 9.44 -23.38
C ALA A 196 -17.37 8.31 -22.40
N GLY A 197 -16.54 8.59 -21.38
CA GLY A 197 -16.23 7.64 -20.31
C GLY A 197 -17.46 7.28 -19.46
N VAL A 198 -18.29 8.26 -19.11
CA VAL A 198 -19.56 8.04 -18.39
C VAL A 198 -20.55 7.23 -19.22
N VAL A 199 -20.75 7.60 -20.49
CA VAL A 199 -21.65 6.90 -21.42
C VAL A 199 -21.16 5.47 -21.70
N ALA A 200 -19.85 5.27 -21.86
CA ALA A 200 -19.26 3.95 -22.00
C ALA A 200 -19.45 3.09 -20.73
N ALA A 201 -19.27 3.66 -19.54
CA ALA A 201 -19.55 2.96 -18.27
C ALA A 201 -21.02 2.53 -18.18
N TRP A 202 -21.95 3.43 -18.46
CA TRP A 202 -23.38 3.13 -18.49
C TRP A 202 -23.72 2.03 -19.50
N TYR A 203 -23.23 2.15 -20.73
CA TYR A 203 -23.53 1.18 -21.79
C TYR A 203 -22.95 -0.21 -21.48
N LEU A 204 -21.68 -0.29 -21.08
CA LEU A 204 -20.98 -1.56 -20.82
C LEU A 204 -21.47 -2.28 -19.56
N TYR A 205 -21.89 -1.55 -18.52
CA TYR A 205 -22.25 -2.18 -17.24
C TYR A 205 -23.76 -2.23 -16.96
N MET A 206 -24.58 -1.33 -17.54
CA MET A 206 -26.04 -1.31 -17.33
C MET A 206 -26.84 -1.81 -18.54
N LYS A 207 -26.33 -1.69 -19.78
CA LYS A 207 -27.06 -2.11 -21.00
C LYS A 207 -26.55 -3.38 -21.66
N ARG A 208 -25.23 -3.60 -21.66
CA ARG A 208 -24.58 -4.77 -22.29
C ARG A 208 -23.43 -5.35 -21.44
N PRO A 209 -23.75 -5.99 -20.30
CA PRO A 209 -22.76 -6.64 -19.43
C PRO A 209 -22.04 -7.83 -20.08
N ASP A 210 -22.52 -8.32 -21.23
CA ASP A 210 -21.84 -9.27 -22.10
C ASP A 210 -20.51 -8.73 -22.68
N LEU A 211 -20.46 -7.41 -22.97
CA LEU A 211 -19.30 -6.80 -23.62
C LEU A 211 -18.02 -6.79 -22.74
N PRO A 212 -18.05 -6.39 -21.45
CA PRO A 212 -16.89 -6.54 -20.56
C PRO A 212 -16.35 -7.98 -20.47
N VAL A 213 -17.23 -8.98 -20.48
CA VAL A 213 -16.83 -10.40 -20.43
C VAL A 213 -16.13 -10.80 -21.74
N ALA A 214 -16.68 -10.40 -22.89
CA ALA A 214 -16.05 -10.65 -24.19
C ALA A 214 -14.71 -9.92 -24.36
N ILE A 215 -14.59 -8.68 -23.86
CA ILE A 215 -13.34 -7.92 -23.85
C ILE A 215 -12.29 -8.62 -22.97
N LYS A 216 -12.66 -9.04 -21.75
CA LYS A 216 -11.77 -9.80 -20.86
C LYS A 216 -11.29 -11.11 -21.51
N ALA A 217 -12.17 -11.84 -22.18
CA ALA A 217 -11.81 -13.09 -22.86
C ALA A 217 -10.81 -12.87 -24.01
N ARG A 218 -10.97 -11.80 -24.80
CA ARG A 218 -10.06 -11.47 -25.92
C ARG A 218 -8.71 -10.90 -25.46
N PHE A 219 -8.71 -10.06 -24.43
CA PHE A 219 -7.52 -9.37 -23.92
C PHE A 219 -7.03 -9.99 -22.61
N ALA A 220 -7.20 -11.31 -22.42
CA ALA A 220 -6.95 -11.98 -21.15
C ALA A 220 -5.56 -11.69 -20.56
N GLY A 221 -4.50 -11.70 -21.36
CA GLY A 221 -3.14 -11.38 -20.91
C GLY A 221 -2.99 -9.95 -20.38
N LEU A 222 -3.48 -8.95 -21.12
CA LEU A 222 -3.45 -7.56 -20.69
C LEU A 222 -4.36 -7.34 -19.47
N TYR A 223 -5.54 -7.96 -19.45
CA TYR A 223 -6.42 -7.96 -18.28
C TYR A 223 -5.68 -8.51 -17.06
N THR A 224 -5.04 -9.68 -17.15
CA THR A 224 -4.30 -10.27 -16.02
C THR A 224 -3.14 -9.40 -15.55
N LEU A 225 -2.45 -8.70 -16.45
CA LEU A 225 -1.40 -7.75 -16.07
C LEU A 225 -1.95 -6.59 -15.25
N LEU A 226 -3.07 -5.99 -15.68
CA LEU A 226 -3.71 -4.86 -14.99
C LEU A 226 -4.38 -5.27 -13.67
N ASP A 227 -5.05 -6.44 -13.65
CA ASP A 227 -5.74 -7.02 -12.49
C ASP A 227 -4.73 -7.39 -11.37
N ASN A 228 -3.54 -7.86 -11.75
CA ASN A 228 -2.40 -8.08 -10.83
C ASN A 228 -1.57 -6.82 -10.57
N LYS A 229 -2.10 -5.61 -10.85
CA LYS A 229 -1.42 -4.31 -10.61
C LYS A 229 0.00 -4.24 -11.21
N TYR A 230 0.16 -4.69 -12.45
CA TYR A 230 1.44 -4.81 -13.15
C TYR A 230 2.48 -5.71 -12.45
N TYR A 231 2.04 -6.57 -11.52
CA TYR A 231 2.87 -7.40 -10.64
C TYR A 231 3.86 -6.64 -9.73
N PHE A 232 3.75 -5.31 -9.58
CA PHE A 232 4.64 -4.54 -8.70
C PHE A 232 4.54 -4.97 -7.23
N ASP A 233 3.32 -5.24 -6.73
CA ASP A 233 3.11 -5.79 -5.38
C ASP A 233 3.89 -7.10 -5.19
N ARG A 234 3.78 -8.02 -6.17
CA ARG A 234 4.44 -9.33 -6.11
C ARG A 234 5.95 -9.22 -6.24
N PHE A 235 6.45 -8.30 -7.08
CA PHE A 235 7.86 -7.98 -7.17
C PHE A 235 8.39 -7.48 -5.82
N ASN A 236 7.69 -6.55 -5.17
CA ASN A 236 8.08 -6.03 -3.86
C ASN A 236 8.07 -7.12 -2.76
N GLU A 237 7.06 -7.98 -2.75
CA GLU A 237 6.95 -9.09 -1.80
C GLU A 237 8.09 -10.13 -1.97
N VAL A 238 8.44 -10.46 -3.21
CA VAL A 238 9.46 -11.48 -3.53
C VAL A 238 10.87 -10.91 -3.38
N VAL A 239 11.15 -9.74 -3.95
CA VAL A 239 12.50 -9.17 -4.03
C VAL A 239 12.87 -8.47 -2.73
N PHE A 240 12.11 -7.46 -2.29
CA PHE A 240 12.46 -6.70 -1.08
C PHE A 240 12.09 -7.46 0.20
N ALA A 241 10.82 -7.85 0.37
CA ALA A 241 10.40 -8.54 1.60
C ALA A 241 10.93 -9.98 1.68
N GLY A 242 11.05 -10.70 0.55
CA GLY A 242 11.70 -12.01 0.49
C GLY A 242 13.21 -11.92 0.70
N GLY A 243 13.89 -10.99 0.02
CA GLY A 243 15.33 -10.74 0.18
C GLY A 243 15.71 -10.34 1.61
N ALA A 244 14.98 -9.40 2.22
CA ALA A 244 15.20 -8.99 3.60
C ALA A 244 15.02 -10.15 4.60
N ARG A 245 13.97 -10.99 4.42
CA ARG A 245 13.77 -12.20 5.24
C ARG A 245 14.87 -13.23 5.05
N LEU A 246 15.42 -13.38 3.83
CA LEU A 246 16.52 -14.29 3.55
C LEU A 246 17.82 -13.80 4.20
N LEU A 247 18.16 -12.52 4.05
CA LEU A 247 19.33 -11.90 4.71
C LEU A 247 19.22 -12.00 6.24
N GLY A 248 18.08 -11.65 6.82
CA GLY A 248 17.84 -11.78 8.26
C GLY A 248 18.00 -13.21 8.78
N ARG A 249 17.48 -14.22 8.05
CA ARG A 249 17.70 -15.64 8.36
C ARG A 249 19.17 -16.05 8.23
N GLY A 250 19.91 -15.47 7.28
CA GLY A 250 21.35 -15.69 7.11
C GLY A 250 22.15 -15.17 8.30
N PHE A 251 21.91 -13.93 8.72
CA PHE A 251 22.58 -13.35 9.90
C PHE A 251 22.22 -14.08 11.19
N TRP A 252 20.94 -14.43 11.40
CA TRP A 252 20.51 -15.16 12.60
C TRP A 252 21.08 -16.59 12.66
N LYS A 253 20.86 -17.41 11.62
CA LYS A 253 21.28 -18.83 11.68
C LYS A 253 22.78 -19.03 11.43
N GLY A 254 23.37 -18.22 10.56
CA GLY A 254 24.79 -18.32 10.21
C GLY A 254 25.68 -17.55 11.18
N GLY A 255 25.37 -16.29 11.45
CA GLY A 255 26.15 -15.43 12.34
C GLY A 255 25.93 -15.77 13.82
N ASP A 256 24.71 -15.56 14.30
CA ASP A 256 24.40 -15.62 15.73
C ASP A 256 24.43 -17.06 16.28
N ALA A 257 23.45 -17.90 15.91
CA ALA A 257 23.37 -19.28 16.38
C ALA A 257 24.56 -20.16 15.92
N GLY A 258 25.15 -19.85 14.77
CA GLY A 258 26.24 -20.60 14.17
C GLY A 258 27.62 -20.25 14.73
N VAL A 259 28.03 -18.98 14.57
CA VAL A 259 29.37 -18.53 14.98
C VAL A 259 29.40 -18.11 16.44
N ILE A 260 28.47 -17.28 16.91
CA ILE A 260 28.49 -16.76 18.29
C ILE A 260 28.18 -17.89 19.27
N ASP A 261 26.98 -18.48 19.21
CA ASP A 261 26.60 -19.54 20.14
C ASP A 261 27.39 -20.83 19.88
N GLY A 262 27.47 -21.27 18.62
CA GLY A 262 28.06 -22.56 18.25
C GLY A 262 29.58 -22.61 18.39
N MET A 263 30.31 -21.64 17.83
CA MET A 263 31.78 -21.64 17.78
C MET A 263 32.41 -20.93 18.98
N ILE A 264 31.94 -19.75 19.37
CA ILE A 264 32.55 -18.97 20.45
C ILE A 264 32.11 -19.49 21.81
N VAL A 265 30.81 -19.46 22.13
CA VAL A 265 30.30 -19.82 23.46
C VAL A 265 30.43 -21.31 23.73
N ASN A 266 29.79 -22.16 22.91
CA ASN A 266 29.85 -23.61 23.09
C ASN A 266 31.25 -24.18 22.83
N GLY A 267 32.05 -23.58 21.96
CA GLY A 267 33.45 -23.94 21.76
C GLY A 267 34.31 -23.71 23.01
N ALA A 268 34.16 -22.54 23.67
CA ALA A 268 34.83 -22.26 24.93
C ALA A 268 34.41 -23.23 26.04
N VAL A 269 33.12 -23.53 26.17
CA VAL A 269 32.60 -24.52 27.15
C VAL A 269 33.18 -25.91 26.91
N ARG A 270 33.25 -26.37 25.64
CA ARG A 270 33.87 -27.66 25.28
C ARG A 270 35.37 -27.68 25.59
N LEU A 271 36.09 -26.59 25.32
CA LEU A 271 37.51 -26.48 25.62
C LEU A 271 37.77 -26.56 27.13
N VAL A 272 37.04 -25.79 27.94
CA VAL A 272 37.18 -25.80 29.41
C VAL A 272 36.80 -27.16 30.00
N SER A 273 35.71 -27.78 29.54
CA SER A 273 35.29 -29.10 30.02
C SER A 273 36.25 -30.23 29.60
N TRP A 274 36.87 -30.13 28.41
CA TRP A 274 37.95 -31.04 28.01
C TRP A 274 39.18 -30.91 28.92
N PHE A 275 39.65 -29.68 29.19
CA PHE A 275 40.75 -29.44 30.13
C PHE A 275 40.42 -29.93 31.55
N ALA A 276 39.20 -29.70 32.05
CA ALA A 276 38.76 -30.19 33.36
C ALA A 276 38.72 -31.73 33.42
N THR A 277 38.29 -32.39 32.33
CA THR A 277 38.29 -33.85 32.22
C THR A 277 39.71 -34.41 32.19
N LEU A 278 40.63 -33.75 31.48
CA LEU A 278 42.05 -34.13 31.46
C LEU A 278 42.71 -33.93 32.83
N ALA A 279 42.44 -32.81 33.50
CA ALA A 279 42.94 -32.52 34.85
C ALA A 279 42.43 -33.52 35.90
N ARG A 280 41.23 -34.09 35.73
CA ARG A 280 40.68 -35.12 36.62
C ARG A 280 41.56 -36.38 36.68
N PHE A 281 42.29 -36.73 35.62
CA PHE A 281 43.21 -37.87 35.64
C PHE A 281 44.45 -37.69 36.54
N PHE A 282 44.79 -36.45 36.93
CA PHE A 282 45.83 -36.21 37.95
C PHE A 282 45.40 -36.62 39.37
N GLN A 283 44.10 -36.80 39.63
CA GLN A 283 43.59 -37.28 40.92
C GLN A 283 43.49 -38.81 40.92
N THR A 284 44.62 -39.48 41.17
CA THR A 284 44.74 -40.95 41.11
C THR A 284 44.15 -41.69 42.32
N GLY A 285 43.72 -40.97 43.37
CA GLY A 285 43.16 -41.57 44.59
C GLY A 285 44.17 -42.23 45.54
N HIS A 286 45.41 -42.44 45.10
CA HIS A 286 46.45 -43.06 45.93
C HIS A 286 47.22 -42.04 46.79
N ILE A 287 47.21 -42.23 48.11
CA ILE A 287 47.83 -41.32 49.11
C ILE A 287 49.30 -41.00 48.78
N TYR A 288 50.09 -41.99 48.33
CA TYR A 288 51.49 -41.80 47.97
C TYR A 288 51.72 -40.83 46.82
N HIS A 289 50.81 -40.76 45.83
CA HIS A 289 50.92 -39.80 44.73
C HIS A 289 50.77 -38.37 45.26
N TYR A 290 49.76 -38.12 46.11
CA TYR A 290 49.57 -36.81 46.73
C TYR A 290 50.76 -36.38 47.59
N ALA A 291 51.30 -37.28 48.43
CA ALA A 291 52.47 -37.00 49.25
C ALA A 291 53.71 -36.63 48.40
N PHE A 292 53.95 -37.37 47.31
CA PHE A 292 55.02 -37.06 46.35
C PHE A 292 54.82 -35.68 45.68
N THR A 293 53.60 -35.36 45.25
CA THR A 293 53.29 -34.05 44.65
C THR A 293 53.48 -32.90 45.65
N MET A 294 53.13 -33.08 46.93
CA MET A 294 53.35 -32.07 47.97
C MET A 294 54.83 -31.78 48.20
N ILE A 295 55.67 -32.83 48.29
CA ILE A 295 57.13 -32.67 48.49
C ILE A 295 57.75 -31.90 47.32
N ILE A 296 57.39 -32.26 46.08
CA ILE A 296 57.82 -31.52 44.88
C ILE A 296 57.32 -30.06 44.92
N GLY A 297 56.05 -29.83 45.29
CA GLY A 297 55.48 -28.49 45.39
C GLY A 297 56.23 -27.60 46.38
N VAL A 298 56.56 -28.11 47.57
CA VAL A 298 57.37 -27.39 48.58
C VAL A 298 58.78 -27.13 48.07
N PHE A 299 59.44 -28.12 47.46
CA PHE A 299 60.78 -27.97 46.90
C PHE A 299 60.83 -26.90 45.78
N VAL A 300 59.86 -26.91 44.87
CA VAL A 300 59.75 -25.92 43.79
C VAL A 300 59.45 -24.53 44.36
N LEU A 301 58.51 -24.40 45.30
CA LEU A 301 58.20 -23.11 45.94
C LEU A 301 59.40 -22.55 46.71
N MET A 302 60.12 -23.37 47.46
CA MET A 302 61.34 -22.95 48.16
C MET A 302 62.44 -22.55 47.18
N THR A 303 62.63 -23.30 46.09
CA THR A 303 63.62 -22.95 45.06
C THR A 303 63.25 -21.64 44.36
N LEU A 304 61.98 -21.44 43.99
CA LEU A 304 61.49 -20.19 43.40
C LEU A 304 61.55 -19.01 44.38
N TRP A 305 61.37 -19.24 45.68
CA TRP A 305 61.50 -18.20 46.70
C TRP A 305 62.98 -17.82 46.90
N VAL A 306 63.87 -18.79 47.09
CA VAL A 306 65.32 -18.55 47.25
C VAL A 306 65.98 -17.96 45.99
N THR A 307 65.41 -18.18 44.81
CA THR A 307 65.92 -17.59 43.53
C THR A 307 65.23 -16.28 43.13
N ARG A 308 64.25 -15.80 43.91
CA ARG A 308 63.59 -14.49 43.73
C ARG A 308 63.79 -13.53 44.92
N ALA A 309 64.36 -14.02 46.02
CA ALA A 309 64.84 -13.23 47.15
C ALA A 309 66.32 -12.85 46.95
#